data_AF-A0AAU4ZMD6-F1
#
_entry.id   AF-A0AAU4ZMD6-F1
#
_cell.length_a   1.000
_cell.length_b   1.000
_cell.length_c   1.000
_cell.angle_alpha   90.00
_cell.angle_beta   90.00
_cell.angle_gamma   90.00
#
_symmetry.space_group_name_H-M   'P 1'
#
loop_
_entity.id
_entity.type
_entity.pdbx_description
1 polymer ?
#
loop_
_entity_poly.entity_id
_entity_poly.type
_entity_poly.pdbx_seq_one_letter_code
_entity_poly.pdbx_strand_id
1 'polypeptide(L)'
;MSGELSGVDLARQALVAAREAAQKNGARRQKPKRRTDTVRRRDSREPLGLGSAITMMMTERGMAAPAAGGNVLAQFDTIITAAAPELAGHVQAVAFDPATGRLDVAPEAPAYGTKLRWTAPKLIAAVNAKAPNANVRTLHILSPAPRKAGHANRPAPTLTTAPRQSHTPSDGYRRAVEAHRSAAPAPRADTAIDRAVERQTAAMRALSRRAFPEPPEEPAPTAQAQAPRQQEPETTRPARLR
;
A
#
# COMPACT_ATOMS: atom_id res chain seq x y z
N MET A 1 3.22 -38.73 -58.58
CA MET A 1 4.15 -37.59 -58.50
C MET A 1 3.58 -36.57 -57.51
N SER A 2 3.73 -36.85 -56.21
CA SER A 2 3.22 -36.00 -55.12
C SER A 2 4.30 -34.98 -54.80
N GLY A 3 4.16 -33.75 -55.30
CA GLY A 3 5.12 -32.69 -55.02
C GLY A 3 5.06 -32.28 -53.55
N GLU A 4 6.13 -32.53 -52.81
CA GLU A 4 6.29 -32.05 -51.44
C GLU A 4 6.20 -30.52 -51.42
N LEU A 5 5.21 -29.99 -50.70
CA LEU A 5 5.07 -28.55 -50.51
C LEU A 5 6.21 -28.07 -49.62
N SER A 6 7.18 -27.39 -50.24
CA SER A 6 8.31 -26.76 -49.56
C SER A 6 7.83 -25.88 -48.41
N GLY A 7 8.55 -25.89 -47.28
CA GLY A 7 8.21 -25.07 -46.10
C GLY A 7 8.11 -23.57 -46.40
N VAL A 8 8.72 -23.11 -47.50
CA VAL A 8 8.57 -21.74 -48.02
C VAL A 8 7.14 -21.46 -48.49
N ASP A 9 6.48 -22.43 -49.11
CA ASP A 9 5.11 -22.27 -49.59
C ASP A 9 4.10 -22.30 -48.45
N LEU A 10 4.38 -23.09 -47.40
CA LEU A 10 3.61 -23.06 -46.15
C LEU A 10 3.74 -21.69 -45.44
N ALA A 11 4.94 -21.10 -45.42
CA ALA A 11 5.14 -19.78 -44.84
C ALA A 11 4.38 -18.68 -45.59
N ARG A 12 4.33 -18.76 -46.93
CA ARG A 12 3.53 -17.83 -47.75
C ARG A 12 2.04 -18.00 -47.50
N GLN A 13 1.55 -19.24 -47.43
CA GLN A 13 0.14 -19.53 -47.12
C GLN A 13 -0.24 -19.04 -45.73
N ALA A 14 0.61 -19.26 -44.72
CA ALA A 14 0.38 -18.77 -43.36
C ALA A 14 0.33 -17.24 -43.29
N LEU A 15 1.17 -16.54 -44.05
CA LEU A 15 1.17 -15.07 -44.10
C LEU A 15 -0.09 -14.51 -44.77
N VAL A 16 -0.58 -15.15 -45.82
CA VAL A 16 -1.84 -14.76 -46.49
C VAL A 16 -3.04 -15.01 -45.56
N ALA A 17 -3.11 -16.18 -44.92
CA ALA A 17 -4.16 -16.48 -43.95
C ALA A 17 -4.17 -15.50 -42.77
N ALA A 18 -2.99 -15.11 -42.27
CA ALA A 18 -2.86 -14.11 -41.22
C ALA A 18 -3.34 -12.71 -41.66
N ARG A 19 -3.06 -12.32 -42.92
CA ARG A 19 -3.57 -11.04 -43.48
C ARG A 19 -5.08 -11.04 -43.61
N GLU A 20 -5.67 -12.13 -44.08
CA GLU A 20 -7.13 -12.25 -44.21
C GLU A 20 -7.83 -12.24 -42.84
N ALA A 21 -7.26 -12.91 -41.84
CA ALA A 21 -7.76 -12.85 -40.47
C ALA A 21 -7.69 -11.43 -39.89
N ALA A 22 -6.59 -10.71 -40.13
CA ALA A 22 -6.44 -9.31 -39.70
C ALA A 22 -7.44 -8.36 -40.41
N GLN A 23 -7.72 -8.61 -41.70
CA GLN A 23 -8.69 -7.84 -42.48
C GLN A 23 -10.13 -8.04 -41.95
N LYS A 24 -10.50 -9.29 -41.62
CA LYS A 24 -11.81 -9.63 -41.01
C LYS A 24 -11.97 -9.06 -39.61
N ASN A 25 -10.88 -8.96 -38.85
CA ASN A 25 -10.86 -8.39 -37.50
C ASN A 25 -10.81 -6.85 -37.47
N GLY A 26 -10.94 -6.17 -38.61
CA GLY A 26 -11.10 -4.71 -38.66
C GLY A 26 -9.90 -3.91 -38.17
N ALA A 27 -8.70 -4.51 -38.12
CA ALA A 27 -7.47 -3.85 -37.71
C ALA A 27 -7.00 -2.87 -38.81
N ARG A 28 -7.70 -1.73 -38.95
CA ARG A 28 -7.22 -0.59 -39.73
C ARG A 28 -5.88 -0.18 -39.15
N ARG A 29 -4.81 -0.33 -39.94
CA ARG A 29 -3.52 0.31 -39.69
C ARG A 29 -3.77 1.82 -39.56
N GLN A 30 -3.92 2.32 -38.34
CA GLN A 30 -3.88 3.75 -38.09
C GLN A 30 -2.49 4.23 -38.47
N LYS A 31 -2.40 4.87 -39.63
CA LYS A 31 -1.23 5.63 -40.03
C LYS A 31 -0.95 6.61 -38.88
N PRO A 32 0.22 6.59 -38.23
CA PRO A 32 0.52 7.57 -37.21
C PRO A 32 0.44 8.94 -37.89
N LYS A 33 -0.56 9.72 -37.50
CA LYS A 33 -0.74 11.09 -37.97
C LYS A 33 0.47 11.85 -37.48
N ARG A 34 1.48 12.04 -38.35
CA ARG A 34 2.58 12.97 -38.10
C ARG A 34 1.94 14.33 -37.86
N ARG A 35 1.76 14.69 -36.59
CA ARG A 35 1.61 16.08 -36.19
C ARG A 35 2.97 16.70 -36.46
N THR A 36 3.05 17.42 -37.57
CA THR A 36 4.09 18.41 -37.78
C THR A 36 3.79 19.52 -36.78
N ASP A 37 4.18 19.32 -35.53
CA ASP A 37 4.23 20.41 -34.57
C ASP A 37 5.48 21.20 -34.93
N THR A 38 5.29 22.27 -35.69
CA THR A 38 6.32 23.24 -35.94
C THR A 38 6.71 23.81 -34.59
N VAL A 39 7.81 23.31 -34.02
CA VAL A 39 8.44 23.88 -32.84
C VAL A 39 8.98 25.26 -33.23
N ARG A 40 8.09 26.25 -33.28
CA ARG A 40 8.46 27.64 -33.06
C ARG A 40 9.00 27.64 -31.64
N ARG A 41 10.30 27.88 -31.47
CA ARG A 41 10.85 28.20 -30.15
C ARG A 41 9.99 29.33 -29.59
N ARG A 42 9.15 29.00 -28.60
CA ARG A 42 8.39 29.98 -27.85
C ARG A 42 9.41 30.86 -27.15
N ASP A 43 9.56 32.07 -27.67
CA ASP A 43 10.34 33.10 -27.03
C ASP A 43 9.77 33.35 -25.63
N SER A 44 10.60 33.70 -24.66
CA SER A 44 10.21 33.87 -23.25
C SER A 44 9.27 35.06 -23.00
N ARG A 45 8.74 35.67 -24.07
CA ARG A 45 7.93 36.89 -24.09
C ARG A 45 6.54 36.70 -24.70
N GLU A 46 6.17 35.51 -25.14
CA GLU A 46 4.78 35.28 -25.56
C GLU A 46 3.88 34.97 -24.36
N PRO A 47 2.70 35.60 -24.25
CA PRO A 47 1.77 35.31 -23.17
C PRO A 47 1.37 33.83 -23.23
N LEU A 48 1.49 33.13 -22.11
CA LEU A 48 0.95 31.78 -21.96
C LEU A 48 -0.53 31.81 -22.35
N GLY A 49 -0.94 30.91 -23.25
CA GLY A 49 -2.34 30.76 -23.57
C GLY A 49 -3.12 30.48 -22.29
N LEU A 50 -4.22 31.18 -22.06
CA LEU A 50 -5.00 31.13 -20.80
C LEU A 50 -5.24 29.69 -20.31
N GLY A 51 -5.56 28.77 -21.22
CA GLY A 51 -5.73 27.35 -20.88
C GLY A 51 -4.47 26.67 -20.35
N SER A 52 -3.28 26.99 -20.89
CA SER A 52 -2.03 26.45 -20.36
C SER A 52 -1.64 27.11 -19.04
N ALA A 53 -1.90 28.41 -18.88
CA ALA A 53 -1.67 29.12 -17.61
C ALA A 53 -2.56 28.58 -16.48
N ILE A 54 -3.85 28.32 -16.75
CA ILE A 54 -4.78 27.71 -15.79
C ILE A 54 -4.31 26.29 -15.44
N THR A 55 -3.90 25.50 -16.43
CA THR A 55 -3.39 24.14 -16.18
C THR A 55 -2.11 24.18 -15.34
N MET A 56 -1.19 25.10 -15.65
CA MET A 56 0.04 25.28 -14.88
C MET A 56 -0.24 25.70 -13.43
N MET A 57 -1.15 26.66 -13.23
CA MET A 57 -1.59 27.07 -11.89
C MET A 57 -2.26 25.92 -11.12
N MET A 58 -3.09 25.10 -11.78
CA MET A 58 -3.70 23.92 -11.16
C MET A 58 -2.65 22.88 -10.76
N THR A 59 -1.64 22.64 -11.60
CA THR A 59 -0.54 21.73 -11.28
C THR A 59 0.37 22.26 -10.18
N GLU A 60 0.74 23.55 -10.21
CA GLU A 60 1.59 24.19 -9.20
C GLU A 60 0.91 24.24 -7.82
N ARG A 61 -0.41 24.44 -7.79
CA ARG A 61 -1.20 24.43 -6.55
C ARG A 61 -1.63 23.04 -6.10
N GLY A 62 -1.15 21.97 -6.74
CA GLY A 62 -1.51 20.59 -6.39
C GLY A 62 -2.99 20.26 -6.57
N MET A 63 -3.77 21.14 -7.22
CA MET A 63 -5.20 20.94 -7.51
C MET A 63 -5.45 20.11 -8.76
N ALA A 64 -4.39 19.78 -9.52
CA ALA A 64 -4.42 18.69 -10.49
C ALA A 64 -4.40 17.34 -9.75
N ALA A 65 -5.43 17.06 -8.96
CA ALA A 65 -5.73 15.68 -8.58
C ALA A 65 -5.92 14.92 -9.91
N PRO A 66 -5.16 13.86 -10.18
CA PRO A 66 -5.28 13.16 -11.45
C PRO A 66 -6.70 12.63 -11.54
N ALA A 67 -7.49 13.23 -12.44
CA ALA A 67 -8.88 12.86 -12.71
C ALA A 67 -9.04 11.34 -12.99
N ALA A 68 -7.93 10.65 -13.28
CA ALA A 68 -7.80 9.22 -13.39
C ALA A 68 -8.26 8.42 -12.14
N GLY A 69 -7.99 8.91 -10.93
CA GLY A 69 -8.34 8.20 -9.70
C GLY A 69 -9.83 8.20 -9.37
N GLY A 70 -10.50 9.32 -9.69
CA GLY A 70 -11.95 9.45 -9.49
C GLY A 70 -12.77 8.49 -10.34
N ASN A 71 -12.29 8.15 -11.55
CA ASN A 71 -12.95 7.19 -12.41
C ASN A 71 -12.89 5.76 -11.86
N VAL A 72 -11.78 5.36 -11.22
CA VAL A 72 -11.64 4.00 -10.66
C VAL A 72 -12.60 3.77 -9.52
N LEU A 73 -12.70 4.72 -8.58
CA LEU A 73 -13.59 4.60 -7.43
C LEU A 73 -15.06 4.61 -7.87
N ALA A 74 -15.43 5.51 -8.80
CA ALA A 74 -16.81 5.61 -9.28
C ALA A 74 -17.25 4.38 -10.11
N GLN A 75 -16.36 3.78 -10.89
CA GLN A 75 -16.66 2.63 -11.74
C GLN A 75 -16.32 1.28 -11.09
N PHE A 76 -15.85 1.27 -9.84
CA PHE A 76 -15.33 0.06 -9.20
C PHE A 76 -16.35 -1.08 -9.19
N ASP A 77 -17.62 -0.78 -8.91
CA ASP A 77 -18.69 -1.79 -8.86
C ASP A 77 -18.97 -2.40 -10.25
N THR A 78 -18.88 -1.61 -11.31
CA THR A 78 -18.97 -2.12 -12.69
C THR A 78 -17.77 -2.99 -13.05
N ILE A 79 -16.56 -2.59 -12.63
CA ILE A 79 -15.33 -3.33 -12.89
C ILE A 79 -15.34 -4.67 -12.16
N ILE A 80 -15.73 -4.69 -10.89
CA ILE A 80 -15.76 -5.92 -10.09
C ILE A 80 -16.83 -6.87 -10.60
N THR A 81 -18.00 -6.37 -11.02
CA THR A 81 -19.06 -7.18 -11.63
C THR A 81 -18.57 -7.88 -12.92
N ALA A 82 -17.76 -7.19 -13.73
CA ALA A 82 -17.21 -7.77 -14.96
C ALA A 82 -16.04 -8.74 -14.71
N ALA A 83 -15.18 -8.47 -13.71
CA ALA A 83 -13.95 -9.23 -13.48
C ALA A 83 -14.15 -10.40 -12.50
N ALA A 84 -14.98 -10.22 -11.48
CA ALA A 84 -15.19 -11.13 -10.36
C ALA A 84 -16.64 -10.99 -9.83
N PRO A 85 -17.65 -11.46 -10.59
CA PRO A 85 -19.07 -11.29 -10.23
C PRO A 85 -19.40 -11.87 -8.84
N GLU A 86 -18.68 -12.90 -8.39
CA GLU A 86 -18.82 -13.49 -7.06
C GLU A 86 -18.40 -12.57 -5.89
N LEU A 87 -17.74 -11.44 -6.18
CA LEU A 87 -17.32 -10.42 -5.22
C LEU A 87 -18.15 -9.13 -5.31
N ALA A 88 -19.02 -9.00 -6.32
CA ALA A 88 -19.88 -7.84 -6.48
C ALA A 88 -20.80 -7.66 -5.26
N GLY A 89 -20.92 -6.43 -4.76
CA GLY A 89 -21.69 -6.11 -3.55
C GLY A 89 -21.02 -6.47 -2.21
N HIS A 90 -19.96 -7.27 -2.19
CA HIS A 90 -19.26 -7.67 -0.95
C HIS A 90 -17.93 -6.93 -0.72
N VAL A 91 -17.53 -6.09 -1.67
CA VAL A 91 -16.23 -5.44 -1.69
C VAL A 91 -16.39 -4.00 -2.16
N GLN A 92 -15.79 -3.06 -1.43
CA GLN A 92 -15.87 -1.62 -1.73
C GLN A 92 -14.46 -1.03 -1.90
N ALA A 93 -14.28 -0.17 -2.89
CA ALA A 93 -13.05 0.62 -3.01
C ALA A 93 -13.12 1.83 -2.07
N VAL A 94 -12.09 2.01 -1.26
CA VAL A 94 -12.04 3.04 -0.22
C VAL A 94 -11.26 4.26 -0.70
N ALA A 95 -10.08 4.03 -1.26
CA ALA A 95 -9.20 5.09 -1.69
C ALA A 95 -8.31 4.62 -2.84
N PHE A 96 -7.87 5.57 -3.66
CA PHE A 96 -6.88 5.33 -4.69
C PHE A 96 -5.75 6.36 -4.56
N ASP A 97 -4.53 5.87 -4.43
CA ASP A 97 -3.33 6.69 -4.44
C ASP A 97 -2.70 6.68 -5.84
N PRO A 98 -2.78 7.81 -6.58
CA PRO A 98 -2.25 7.91 -7.93
C PRO A 98 -0.72 7.97 -8.00
N ALA A 99 -0.04 8.36 -6.91
CA ALA A 99 1.42 8.46 -6.91
C ALA A 99 2.06 7.06 -6.84
N THR A 100 1.49 6.18 -6.02
CA THR A 100 1.96 4.79 -5.88
C THR A 100 1.24 3.80 -6.79
N GLY A 101 0.08 4.17 -7.35
CA GLY A 101 -0.80 3.27 -8.10
C GLY A 101 -1.47 2.24 -7.19
N ARG A 102 -1.68 2.57 -5.92
CA ARG A 102 -2.26 1.67 -4.92
C ARG A 102 -3.77 1.89 -4.81
N LEU A 103 -4.54 0.81 -4.95
CA LEU A 103 -5.99 0.82 -4.73
C LEU A 103 -6.29 0.14 -3.38
N ASP A 104 -6.83 0.89 -2.44
CA ASP A 104 -7.27 0.39 -1.14
C ASP A 104 -8.71 -0.12 -1.23
N VAL A 105 -8.90 -1.37 -0.83
CA VAL A 105 -10.17 -2.09 -0.97
C VAL A 105 -10.57 -2.73 0.36
N ALA A 106 -11.82 -2.53 0.77
CA ALA A 106 -12.39 -3.08 2.00
C ALA A 106 -13.39 -4.20 1.67
N PRO A 107 -13.11 -5.45 2.07
CA PRO A 107 -14.09 -6.54 2.01
C PRO A 107 -15.07 -6.47 3.19
N GLU A 108 -16.32 -6.93 2.98
CA GLU A 108 -17.33 -6.99 4.05
C GLU A 108 -17.00 -8.07 5.10
N ALA A 109 -16.38 -9.18 4.69
CA ALA A 109 -16.01 -10.29 5.57
C ALA A 109 -14.61 -10.85 5.25
N PRO A 110 -13.94 -11.51 6.22
CA PRO A 110 -12.61 -12.08 6.02
C PRO A 110 -12.54 -13.09 4.87
N ALA A 111 -13.60 -13.87 4.68
CA ALA A 111 -13.68 -14.86 3.59
C ALA A 111 -13.59 -14.22 2.20
N TYR A 112 -14.22 -13.06 2.00
CA TYR A 112 -14.12 -12.30 0.76
C TYR A 112 -12.74 -11.66 0.59
N GLY A 113 -12.08 -11.27 1.69
CA GLY A 113 -10.70 -10.78 1.66
C GLY A 113 -9.71 -11.79 1.07
N THR A 114 -9.83 -13.08 1.40
CA THR A 114 -8.99 -14.13 0.82
C THR A 114 -9.25 -14.30 -0.68
N LYS A 115 -10.53 -14.35 -1.09
CA LYS A 115 -10.88 -14.44 -2.51
C LYS A 115 -10.35 -13.23 -3.30
N LEU A 116 -10.48 -12.03 -2.73
CA LEU A 116 -9.96 -10.81 -3.34
C LEU A 116 -8.44 -10.84 -3.52
N ARG A 117 -7.69 -11.43 -2.58
CA ARG A 117 -6.23 -11.64 -2.72
C ARG A 117 -5.90 -12.52 -3.92
N TRP A 118 -6.64 -13.60 -4.12
CA TRP A 118 -6.44 -14.52 -5.24
C TRP A 118 -6.82 -13.90 -6.58
N THR A 119 -7.92 -13.13 -6.63
CA THR A 119 -8.39 -12.50 -7.87
C THR A 119 -7.72 -11.14 -8.15
N ALA A 120 -6.82 -10.68 -7.27
CA ALA A 120 -6.17 -9.37 -7.36
C ALA A 120 -5.50 -9.09 -8.73
N PRO A 121 -4.71 -10.01 -9.34
CA PRO A 121 -4.10 -9.74 -10.64
C PRO A 121 -5.13 -9.51 -11.76
N LYS A 122 -6.21 -10.29 -11.75
CA LYS A 122 -7.32 -10.15 -12.70
C LYS A 122 -8.06 -8.83 -12.50
N LEU A 123 -8.28 -8.43 -11.25
CA LEU A 123 -8.92 -7.15 -10.93
C LEU A 123 -8.06 -5.97 -11.36
N ILE A 124 -6.75 -6.00 -11.09
CA ILE A 124 -5.82 -4.93 -11.51
C ILE A 124 -5.84 -4.78 -13.04
N ALA A 125 -5.81 -5.88 -13.79
CA ALA A 125 -5.90 -5.84 -15.25
C ALA A 125 -7.24 -5.25 -15.73
N ALA A 126 -8.36 -5.64 -15.12
CA ALA A 126 -9.68 -5.13 -15.46
C ALA A 126 -9.83 -3.62 -15.15
N VAL A 127 -9.28 -3.17 -14.02
CA VAL A 127 -9.26 -1.75 -13.65
C VAL A 127 -8.45 -0.95 -14.67
N ASN A 128 -7.25 -1.42 -15.03
CA ASN A 128 -6.41 -0.73 -16.02
C ASN A 128 -7.02 -0.75 -17.43
N ALA A 129 -7.80 -1.76 -17.79
CA ALA A 129 -8.51 -1.81 -19.07
C ALA A 129 -9.64 -0.76 -19.14
N LYS A 130 -10.32 -0.49 -18.01
CA LYS A 130 -11.41 0.51 -17.94
C LYS A 130 -10.93 1.92 -17.64
N ALA A 131 -9.84 2.04 -16.88
CA ALA A 131 -9.23 3.30 -16.49
C ALA A 131 -7.72 3.28 -16.79
N PRO A 132 -7.31 3.37 -18.07
CA PRO A 132 -5.90 3.30 -18.46
C PRO A 132 -5.06 4.42 -17.84
N ASN A 133 -5.68 5.57 -17.53
CA ASN A 133 -4.99 6.71 -16.92
C ASN A 133 -4.69 6.50 -15.43
N ALA A 134 -5.35 5.54 -14.75
CA ALA A 134 -5.18 5.31 -13.32
C ALA A 134 -3.92 4.49 -13.01
N ASN A 135 -3.55 3.57 -13.90
CA ASN A 135 -2.32 2.78 -13.78
C ASN A 135 -2.17 2.11 -12.39
N VAL A 136 -3.19 1.34 -11.99
CA VAL A 136 -3.18 0.58 -10.74
C VAL A 136 -2.11 -0.51 -10.82
N ARG A 137 -1.23 -0.55 -9.83
CA ARG A 137 -0.12 -1.51 -9.73
C ARG A 137 -0.30 -2.48 -8.59
N THR A 138 -0.91 -2.04 -7.50
CA THR A 138 -1.01 -2.83 -6.28
C THR A 138 -2.38 -2.67 -5.66
N LEU A 139 -2.94 -3.78 -5.19
CA LEU A 139 -4.21 -3.81 -4.49
C LEU A 139 -3.92 -4.05 -3.01
N HIS A 140 -4.29 -3.08 -2.18
CA HIS A 140 -4.16 -3.21 -0.74
C HIS A 140 -5.51 -3.56 -0.13
N ILE A 141 -5.54 -4.69 0.56
CA ILE A 141 -6.77 -5.24 1.11
C ILE A 141 -6.80 -4.90 2.58
N LEU A 142 -7.69 -3.97 2.92
CA LEU A 142 -7.93 -3.56 4.28
C LEU A 142 -8.53 -4.74 5.07
N SER A 143 -8.22 -4.80 6.36
CA SER A 143 -8.95 -5.71 7.24
C SER A 143 -10.44 -5.34 7.21
N PRO A 144 -11.35 -6.32 7.11
CA PRO A 144 -12.77 -6.05 7.14
C PRO A 144 -13.08 -5.27 8.40
N ALA A 145 -13.71 -4.09 8.24
CA ALA A 145 -14.07 -3.27 9.39
C ALA A 145 -14.97 -4.12 10.31
N PRO A 146 -14.74 -4.12 11.64
CA PRO A 146 -15.68 -4.73 12.55
C PRO A 146 -17.01 -4.03 12.32
N ARG A 147 -18.01 -4.75 11.77
CA ARG A 147 -19.37 -4.23 11.64
C ARG A 147 -19.75 -3.71 13.01
N LYS A 148 -20.06 -2.41 13.13
CA LYS A 148 -20.80 -1.92 14.29
C LYS A 148 -22.07 -2.75 14.30
N ALA A 149 -22.16 -3.71 15.22
CA ALA A 149 -23.39 -4.43 15.46
C ALA A 149 -24.44 -3.34 15.68
N GLY A 150 -25.41 -3.26 14.76
CA GLY A 150 -26.60 -2.46 14.99
C GLY A 150 -27.10 -2.84 16.37
N HIS A 151 -27.48 -1.84 17.17
CA HIS A 151 -28.00 -2.05 18.51
C HIS A 151 -29.31 -2.85 18.39
N ALA A 152 -29.19 -4.16 18.25
CA ALA A 152 -30.26 -5.06 18.62
C ALA A 152 -30.35 -4.88 20.13
N ASN A 153 -31.49 -4.38 20.59
CA ASN A 153 -31.91 -4.42 21.98
C ASN A 153 -32.12 -5.90 22.39
N ARG A 154 -31.06 -6.69 22.34
CA ARG A 154 -30.92 -7.94 23.08
C ARG A 154 -30.16 -7.55 24.34
N PRO A 155 -30.65 -7.86 25.55
CA PRO A 155 -29.79 -7.80 26.71
C PRO A 155 -28.55 -8.64 26.38
N ALA A 156 -27.41 -7.96 26.30
CA ALA A 156 -26.14 -8.62 26.16
C ALA A 156 -26.04 -9.64 27.32
N PRO A 157 -25.63 -10.90 27.10
CA PRO A 157 -25.11 -11.65 28.23
C PRO A 157 -24.01 -10.77 28.81
N THR A 158 -24.15 -10.39 30.07
CA THR A 158 -23.11 -9.75 30.86
C THR A 158 -21.96 -10.74 30.94
N LEU A 159 -21.16 -10.81 29.88
CA LEU A 159 -19.79 -11.26 29.99
C LEU A 159 -19.12 -10.13 30.76
N THR A 160 -19.15 -10.26 32.08
CA THR A 160 -18.19 -9.63 32.96
C THR A 160 -16.84 -9.93 32.32
N THR A 161 -16.28 -8.97 31.60
CA THR A 161 -14.87 -8.96 31.26
C THR A 161 -14.15 -8.74 32.58
N ALA A 162 -14.07 -9.81 33.37
CA ALA A 162 -13.10 -9.91 34.42
C ALA A 162 -11.75 -9.62 33.75
N PRO A 163 -10.91 -8.76 34.33
CA PRO A 163 -9.57 -8.54 33.80
C PRO A 163 -8.95 -9.92 33.60
N ARG A 164 -8.50 -10.20 32.37
CA ARG A 164 -7.95 -11.49 31.96
C ARG A 164 -6.93 -11.88 33.01
N GLN A 165 -7.28 -12.84 33.87
CA GLN A 165 -6.43 -13.21 35.00
C GLN A 165 -5.09 -13.62 34.40
N SER A 166 -4.02 -12.92 34.78
CA SER A 166 -2.66 -13.30 34.44
C SER A 166 -2.40 -14.61 35.18
N HIS A 167 -2.74 -15.74 34.56
CA HIS A 167 -2.45 -17.04 35.12
C HIS A 167 -0.93 -17.21 35.15
N THR A 168 -0.39 -17.41 36.35
CA THR A 168 1.01 -17.80 36.50
C THR A 168 1.22 -19.08 35.69
N PRO A 169 2.21 -19.13 34.77
CA PRO A 169 2.43 -20.30 33.96
C PRO A 169 2.70 -21.54 34.84
N SER A 170 2.16 -22.69 34.44
CA SER A 170 2.32 -23.93 35.19
C SER A 170 3.80 -24.32 35.35
N ASP A 171 4.13 -25.05 36.41
CA ASP A 171 5.50 -25.45 36.72
C ASP A 171 6.14 -26.27 35.59
N GLY A 172 5.35 -27.13 34.95
CA GLY A 172 5.78 -27.88 33.76
C GLY A 172 6.14 -26.97 32.58
N TYR A 173 5.35 -25.91 32.36
CA TYR A 173 5.64 -24.93 31.31
C TYR A 173 6.91 -24.14 31.62
N ARG A 174 7.09 -23.69 32.86
CA ARG A 174 8.32 -22.97 33.28
C ARG A 174 9.56 -23.84 33.10
N ARG A 175 9.48 -25.12 33.50
CA ARG A 175 10.57 -26.09 33.34
C ARG A 175 10.88 -26.38 31.87
N ALA A 176 9.87 -26.47 31.01
CA ALA A 176 10.06 -26.66 29.57
C ALA A 176 10.75 -25.45 28.92
N VAL A 177 10.36 -24.22 29.31
CA VAL A 177 11.00 -22.99 28.82
C VAL A 177 12.46 -22.89 29.29
N GLU A 178 12.74 -23.27 30.53
CA GLU A 178 14.11 -23.28 31.06
C GLU A 178 14.98 -24.35 30.40
N ALA A 179 14.44 -25.54 30.15
CA ALA A 179 15.10 -26.58 29.37
C ALA A 179 15.39 -26.12 27.93
N HIS A 180 14.43 -25.45 27.29
CA HIS A 180 14.63 -24.88 25.95
C HIS A 180 15.68 -23.77 25.94
N ARG A 181 15.71 -22.91 26.96
CA ARG A 181 16.70 -21.83 27.09
C ARG A 181 18.10 -22.36 27.38
N SER A 182 18.23 -23.41 28.19
CA SER A 182 19.52 -24.04 28.51
C SER A 182 20.06 -24.90 27.36
N ALA A 183 19.18 -25.46 26.52
CA ALA A 183 19.56 -26.17 25.30
C ALA A 183 19.86 -25.23 24.12
N ALA A 184 19.52 -23.94 24.22
CA ALA A 184 19.82 -22.98 23.17
C ALA A 184 21.35 -22.80 23.07
N PRO A 185 21.98 -23.09 21.91
CA PRO A 185 23.40 -22.89 21.76
C PRO A 185 23.73 -21.42 21.97
N ALA A 186 24.82 -21.14 22.71
CA ALA A 186 25.31 -19.79 22.88
C ALA A 186 25.50 -19.15 21.49
N PRO A 187 25.03 -17.91 21.27
CA PRO A 187 25.31 -17.19 20.04
C PRO A 187 26.82 -17.22 19.80
N ARG A 188 27.24 -17.71 18.64
CA ARG A 188 28.64 -17.60 18.22
C ARG A 188 28.89 -16.12 17.91
N ALA A 189 29.25 -15.36 18.93
CA ALA A 189 29.68 -13.98 18.78
C ALA A 189 31.04 -13.99 18.09
N ASP A 190 31.05 -13.74 16.79
CA ASP A 190 32.29 -13.54 16.06
C ASP A 190 32.77 -12.12 16.33
N THR A 191 33.78 -12.01 17.20
CA THR A 191 34.39 -10.73 17.56
C THR A 191 34.87 -9.91 16.35
N ALA A 192 35.11 -10.54 15.20
CA ALA A 192 35.44 -9.84 13.96
C ALA A 192 34.21 -9.12 13.37
N ILE A 193 33.02 -9.73 13.46
CA ILE A 193 31.76 -9.13 13.03
C ILE A 193 31.40 -7.94 13.93
N ASP A 194 31.54 -8.09 15.26
CA ASP A 194 31.25 -7.01 16.21
C ASP A 194 32.14 -5.78 15.94
N ARG A 195 33.44 -5.99 15.75
CA ARG A 195 34.38 -4.93 15.39
C ARG A 195 34.06 -4.30 14.03
N ALA A 196 33.56 -5.08 13.07
CA ALA A 196 33.14 -4.54 11.77
C ALA A 196 31.90 -3.66 11.90
N VAL A 197 30.91 -4.07 12.69
CA VAL A 197 29.70 -3.30 12.99
C VAL A 197 30.05 -2.00 13.74
N GLU A 198 30.94 -2.05 14.71
CA GLU A 198 31.42 -0.86 15.43
C GLU A 198 32.10 0.14 14.48
N ARG A 199 32.99 -0.34 13.60
CA ARG A 199 33.64 0.51 12.58
C ARG A 199 32.64 1.14 11.64
N GLN A 200 31.67 0.36 11.16
CA GLN A 200 30.60 0.87 10.29
C GLN A 200 29.76 1.92 11.01
N THR A 201 29.39 1.67 12.27
CA THR A 201 28.60 2.60 13.08
C THR A 201 29.38 3.89 13.35
N ALA A 202 30.67 3.80 13.66
CA ALA A 202 31.55 4.95 13.85
C ALA A 202 31.70 5.77 12.56
N ALA A 203 31.88 5.11 11.41
CA ALA A 203 31.96 5.75 10.10
C ALA A 203 30.64 6.47 9.75
N MET A 204 29.50 5.83 10.01
CA MET A 204 28.19 6.45 9.81
C MET A 204 27.99 7.68 10.69
N ARG A 205 28.39 7.63 11.97
CA ARG A 205 28.33 8.79 12.87
C ARG A 205 29.28 9.90 12.46
N ALA A 206 30.46 9.57 11.93
CA ALA A 206 31.40 10.57 11.42
C ALA A 206 30.82 11.29 10.18
N LEU A 207 30.19 10.53 9.27
CA LEU A 207 29.49 11.10 8.13
C LEU A 207 28.30 11.96 8.56
N SER A 208 27.51 11.51 9.55
CA SER A 208 26.39 12.29 10.06
C SER A 208 26.83 13.62 10.67
N ARG A 209 27.91 13.62 11.46
CA ARG A 209 28.50 14.86 12.03
C ARG A 209 29.03 15.83 10.97
N ARG A 210 29.50 15.32 9.82
CA ARG A 210 29.92 16.17 8.69
C ARG A 210 28.74 16.75 7.93
N ALA A 211 27.68 15.96 7.74
CA ALA A 211 26.47 16.40 7.06
C ALA A 211 25.63 17.36 7.92
N PHE A 212 25.62 17.13 9.23
CA PHE A 212 24.89 17.88 10.23
C PHE A 212 25.86 18.26 11.36
N PRO A 213 26.61 19.37 11.21
CA PRO A 213 27.45 19.86 12.29
C PRO A 213 26.54 20.31 13.44
N GLU A 214 26.69 19.65 14.60
CA GLU A 214 26.05 20.08 15.85
C GLU A 214 26.56 21.49 16.18
N PRO A 215 25.67 22.45 16.53
CA PRO A 215 26.11 23.74 17.04
C PRO A 215 26.92 23.54 18.34
N PRO A 216 27.82 24.48 18.70
CA PRO A 216 28.52 24.41 19.97
C PRO A 216 27.50 24.24 21.10
N GLU A 217 27.71 23.23 21.95
CA GLU A 217 26.91 22.96 23.13
C GLU A 217 26.97 24.18 24.06
N GLU A 218 26.08 25.15 23.86
CA GLU A 218 25.61 25.96 24.96
C GLU A 218 24.81 25.02 25.86
N PRO A 219 25.13 24.92 27.18
CA PRO A 219 24.39 24.07 28.08
C PRO A 219 22.92 24.51 28.08
N ALA A 220 22.07 23.75 27.39
CA ALA A 220 20.64 23.97 27.39
C ALA A 220 20.14 23.91 28.85
N PRO A 221 19.31 24.87 29.31
CA PRO A 221 18.77 24.90 30.65
C PRO A 221 17.58 23.93 30.75
N THR A 222 17.79 22.64 30.48
CA THR A 222 16.75 21.60 30.64
C THR A 222 16.87 20.82 31.95
N ALA A 223 17.80 21.20 32.83
CA ALA A 223 17.97 20.58 34.14
C ALA A 223 16.89 20.95 35.20
N GLN A 224 15.91 21.82 34.90
CA GLN A 224 14.95 22.29 35.93
C GLN A 224 13.57 21.60 35.93
N ALA A 225 13.32 20.57 35.12
CA ALA A 225 11.99 19.93 35.05
C ALA A 225 11.96 18.45 35.48
N GLN A 226 12.75 18.07 36.49
CA GLN A 226 12.53 16.82 37.22
C GLN A 226 12.15 17.13 38.67
N ALA A 227 10.96 17.72 38.86
CA ALA A 227 10.31 17.72 40.15
C ALA A 227 9.78 16.30 40.42
N PRO A 228 10.16 15.64 41.52
CA PRO A 228 9.55 14.37 41.89
C PRO A 228 8.09 14.64 42.27
N ARG A 229 7.16 14.16 41.45
CA ARG A 229 5.74 14.02 41.84
C ARG A 229 5.68 12.99 42.95
N GLN A 230 5.79 13.45 44.19
CA GLN A 230 5.45 12.63 45.35
C GLN A 230 3.94 12.37 45.29
N GLN A 231 3.57 11.12 45.00
CA GLN A 231 2.23 10.63 45.19
C GLN A 231 2.05 10.38 46.70
N GLU A 232 1.44 11.33 47.40
CA GLU A 232 0.93 11.05 48.74
C GLU A 232 -0.29 10.12 48.61
N PRO A 233 -0.30 8.96 49.30
CA PRO A 233 -1.49 8.14 49.38
C PRO A 233 -2.50 8.83 50.31
N GLU A 234 -3.65 9.24 49.76
CA GLU A 234 -4.80 9.66 50.54
C GLU A 234 -5.22 8.50 51.48
N THR A 235 -4.79 8.57 52.73
CA THR A 235 -5.37 7.78 53.82
C THR A 235 -6.80 8.26 54.06
N THR A 236 -7.75 7.54 53.46
CA THR A 236 -9.17 7.58 53.79
C THR A 236 -9.37 7.46 55.30
N ARG A 237 -9.79 8.56 55.93
CA ARG A 237 -10.09 8.64 57.36
C ARG A 237 -11.56 8.20 57.57
N PRO A 238 -11.86 7.11 58.28
CA PRO A 238 -13.25 6.76 58.54
C PRO A 238 -13.82 7.70 59.61
N ALA A 239 -14.84 8.48 59.22
CA ALA A 239 -15.66 9.25 60.13
C ALA A 239 -16.43 8.29 61.06
N ARG A 240 -16.08 8.28 62.35
CA ARG A 240 -16.97 7.81 63.41
C ARG A 240 -18.03 8.87 63.63
N LEU A 241 -19.29 8.52 63.38
CA LEU A 241 -20.43 9.21 63.96
C LEU A 241 -21.15 8.29 64.94
N ARG A 242 -21.67 8.97 65.95
CA ARG A 242 -22.15 8.53 67.25
C ARG A 242 -23.65 8.24 67.19
#